data_AF-A0A0E4BRZ0-F1
#
_entry.id   AF-A0A0E4BRZ0-F1
#
_cell.length_a   1.000
_cell.length_b   1.000
_cell.length_c   1.000
_cell.angle_alpha   90.00
_cell.angle_beta   90.00
_cell.angle_gamma   90.00
#
_symmetry.space_group_name_H-M   'P 1'
#
loop_
_entity.id
_entity.type
_entity.pdbx_description
1 polymer ?
#
loop_
_entity_poly.entity_id
_entity_poly.type
_entity_poly.pdbx_seq_one_letter_code
_entity_poly.pdbx_strand_id
1 'polypeptide(L)'
;MNPARFGLPVAAGFAATFLAAALLPGAAMAQVSDNVVKIGVLTDMNGPASAPTGQGSVTAAQMAIDDFGGTVLGKPISIVIGDHQLKADIGGAIARRWYDVD
;
A
#
# COMPACT_ATOMS: atom_id res chain seq x y z
N MET A 1 28.50 62.95 27.60
CA MET A 1 29.18 61.65 27.50
C MET A 1 28.20 60.63 26.94
N ASN A 2 28.46 60.22 25.69
CA ASN A 2 28.24 58.94 24.97
C ASN A 2 27.36 57.82 25.60
N PRO A 3 26.84 56.84 24.82
CA PRO A 3 25.81 56.95 23.77
C PRO A 3 24.87 55.71 23.63
N ALA A 4 23.89 55.84 22.73
CA ALA A 4 23.32 54.77 21.91
C ALA A 4 22.33 53.81 22.66
N ARG A 5 21.42 53.06 22.03
CA ARG A 5 21.57 52.15 20.88
C ARG A 5 20.19 51.65 20.44
N PHE A 6 19.97 51.58 19.11
CA PHE A 6 19.33 50.46 18.39
C PHE A 6 17.83 50.21 18.70
N GLY A 7 16.92 50.44 17.76
CA GLY A 7 16.77 49.62 16.55
C GLY A 7 15.84 48.45 16.82
N LEU A 8 14.52 48.69 16.87
CA LEU A 8 13.52 47.63 17.03
C LEU A 8 13.30 46.85 15.71
N PRO A 9 12.99 45.55 15.80
CA PRO A 9 13.38 44.56 14.80
C PRO A 9 12.31 44.38 13.71
N VAL A 10 12.61 44.82 12.49
CA VAL A 10 11.88 44.39 11.29
C VAL A 10 12.10 42.88 11.01
N ALA A 11 13.06 42.24 11.68
CA ALA A 11 13.39 40.83 11.53
C ALA A 11 12.39 39.85 12.20
N ALA A 12 11.56 40.31 13.15
CA ALA A 12 10.65 39.43 13.89
C ALA A 12 9.41 38.99 13.08
N GLY A 13 9.02 39.76 12.05
CA GLY A 13 7.87 39.44 11.20
C GLY A 13 8.13 38.29 10.22
N PHE A 14 9.36 38.12 9.74
CA PHE A 14 9.71 37.08 8.75
C PHE A 14 9.86 35.68 9.38
N ALA A 15 10.33 35.59 10.62
CA ALA A 15 10.55 34.32 11.29
C ALA A 15 9.24 33.61 11.67
N ALA A 16 8.19 34.38 12.03
CA ALA A 16 6.89 33.83 12.38
C ALA A 16 6.14 33.24 11.17
N THR A 17 6.30 33.82 9.98
CA THR A 17 5.67 33.32 8.75
C THR A 17 6.33 32.05 8.21
N PHE A 18 7.64 31.87 8.44
CA PHE A 18 8.36 30.67 8.02
C PHE A 18 7.98 29.44 8.85
N LEU A 19 7.73 29.63 10.16
CA LEU A 19 7.34 28.54 11.06
C LEU A 19 5.91 28.05 10.80
N ALA A 20 5.01 28.93 10.34
CA ALA A 20 3.63 28.57 10.00
C ALA A 20 3.54 27.70 8.71
N ALA A 21 4.47 27.87 7.76
CA ALA A 21 4.52 27.06 6.54
C ALA A 21 4.99 25.62 6.80
N ALA A 22 5.76 25.37 7.87
CA ALA A 22 6.27 24.05 8.23
C ALA A 22 5.23 23.13 8.90
N LEU A 23 4.06 23.67 9.26
CA LEU A 23 2.97 22.94 9.92
C LEU A 23 1.87 22.48 8.96
N LEU A 24 2.02 22.74 7.65
CA LEU A 24 1.12 22.15 6.66
C LEU A 24 1.40 20.65 6.61
N PRO A 25 0.47 19.77 7.03
CA PRO A 25 0.63 18.35 6.83
C PRO A 25 0.78 18.12 5.31
N GLY A 26 1.95 17.66 4.89
CA GLY A 26 2.16 17.27 3.50
C GLY A 26 1.11 16.23 3.13
N ALA A 27 0.54 16.34 1.93
CA ALA A 27 -0.39 15.32 1.44
C ALA A 27 0.34 13.96 1.45
N ALA A 28 -0.09 13.05 2.32
CA ALA A 28 0.41 11.69 2.31
C ALA A 28 -0.06 11.05 1.00
N MET A 29 0.85 10.92 0.04
CA MET A 29 0.60 10.12 -1.16
C MET A 29 0.54 8.66 -0.72
N ALA A 30 -0.59 8.00 -0.88
CA ALA A 30 -0.69 6.56 -0.62
C ALA A 30 0.31 5.83 -1.55
N GLN A 31 1.40 5.33 -0.97
CA GLN A 31 2.44 4.62 -1.71
C GLN A 31 2.06 3.14 -1.77
N VAL A 32 2.10 2.56 -2.97
CA VAL A 32 2.04 1.11 -3.15
C VAL A 32 3.37 0.53 -2.68
N SER A 33 3.33 -0.35 -1.68
CA SER A 33 4.50 -1.06 -1.18
C SER A 33 5.16 -1.89 -2.30
N ASP A 34 6.50 -1.96 -2.27
CA ASP A 34 7.33 -2.74 -3.21
C ASP A 34 7.08 -2.49 -4.70
N ASN A 35 6.41 -1.39 -5.05
CA ASN A 35 6.04 -1.03 -6.42
C ASN A 35 5.22 -2.10 -7.16
N VAL A 36 4.44 -2.93 -6.46
CA VAL A 36 3.60 -3.97 -7.07
C VAL A 36 2.28 -4.10 -6.28
N VAL A 37 1.18 -4.34 -6.99
CA VAL A 37 -0.08 -4.73 -6.35
C VAL A 37 -0.24 -6.24 -6.44
N LYS A 38 -0.33 -6.91 -5.29
CA LYS A 38 -0.51 -8.36 -5.21
C LYS A 38 -2.00 -8.69 -5.03
N ILE A 39 -2.55 -9.55 -5.89
CA ILE A 39 -3.89 -10.10 -5.78
C ILE A 39 -3.78 -11.52 -5.24
N GLY A 40 -4.29 -11.74 -4.03
CA GLY A 40 -4.29 -13.05 -3.39
C GLY A 40 -5.48 -13.91 -3.80
N VAL A 41 -5.22 -15.07 -4.40
CA VAL A 41 -6.23 -16.11 -4.67
C VAL A 41 -6.07 -17.20 -3.62
N LEU A 42 -6.88 -17.12 -2.55
CA LEU A 42 -6.92 -18.09 -1.47
C LEU A 42 -8.09 -19.04 -1.69
N THR A 43 -7.81 -20.24 -2.16
CA THR A 43 -8.84 -21.24 -2.52
C THR A 43 -8.33 -22.65 -2.21
N ASP A 44 -9.16 -23.66 -2.46
CA ASP A 44 -8.74 -25.06 -2.39
C ASP A 44 -8.07 -25.45 -3.71
N MET A 45 -6.78 -25.78 -3.67
CA MET A 45 -6.01 -26.13 -4.87
C MET A 45 -5.94 -27.63 -5.12
N ASN A 46 -5.91 -28.43 -4.05
CA ASN A 46 -5.65 -29.86 -4.13
C ASN A 46 -6.73 -30.71 -3.47
N GLY A 47 -7.66 -30.09 -2.74
CA GLY A 47 -8.71 -30.77 -2.01
C GLY A 47 -10.00 -30.99 -2.81
N PRO A 48 -11.08 -31.39 -2.12
CA PRO A 48 -12.37 -31.73 -2.73
C PRO A 48 -13.03 -30.60 -3.53
N ALA A 49 -12.74 -29.35 -3.21
CA ALA A 49 -13.29 -28.17 -3.87
C ALA A 49 -12.37 -27.61 -4.98
N SER A 50 -11.23 -28.25 -5.25
CA SER A 50 -10.30 -27.82 -6.31
C SER A 50 -10.89 -27.78 -7.71
N ALA A 51 -11.83 -28.68 -8.03
CA ALA A 51 -12.50 -28.69 -9.33
C ALA A 51 -13.36 -27.43 -9.57
N PRO A 52 -14.27 -27.04 -8.66
CA PRO A 52 -15.07 -25.83 -8.84
C PRO A 52 -14.34 -24.51 -8.56
N THR A 53 -13.34 -24.46 -7.67
CA THR A 53 -12.74 -23.18 -7.21
C THR A 53 -11.21 -23.10 -7.31
N GLY A 54 -10.51 -24.16 -7.70
CA GLY A 54 -9.04 -24.22 -7.67
C GLY A 54 -8.38 -23.43 -8.80
N GLN A 55 -7.70 -24.13 -9.71
CA GLN A 55 -6.92 -23.48 -10.77
C GLN A 55 -7.78 -22.54 -11.65
N GLY A 56 -9.07 -22.84 -11.82
CA GLY A 56 -10.00 -21.98 -12.56
C GLY A 56 -10.09 -20.56 -12.00
N SER A 57 -10.07 -20.40 -10.67
CA SER A 57 -10.10 -19.07 -10.04
C SER A 57 -8.81 -18.27 -10.25
N VAL A 58 -7.65 -18.95 -10.30
CA VAL A 58 -6.37 -18.30 -10.63
C VAL A 58 -6.36 -17.83 -12.07
N THR A 59 -6.80 -18.68 -13.00
CA THR A 59 -6.91 -18.30 -14.41
C THR A 59 -7.90 -17.15 -14.61
N ALA A 60 -9.04 -17.17 -13.92
CA ALA A 60 -10.01 -16.08 -13.97
C ALA A 60 -9.44 -14.75 -13.44
N ALA A 61 -8.68 -14.79 -12.34
CA ALA A 61 -8.00 -13.61 -11.83
C ALA A 61 -6.95 -13.09 -12.81
N GLN A 62 -6.19 -13.96 -13.48
CA GLN A 62 -5.23 -13.56 -14.50
C GLN A 62 -5.91 -12.91 -15.71
N MET A 63 -7.00 -13.50 -16.21
CA MET A 63 -7.78 -12.90 -17.29
C MET A 63 -8.30 -11.51 -16.91
N ALA A 64 -8.77 -11.32 -15.67
CA ALA A 64 -9.21 -10.01 -15.20
C ALA A 64 -8.06 -8.99 -15.11
N ILE A 65 -6.85 -9.41 -14.74
CA ILE A 65 -5.66 -8.55 -14.74
C ILE A 65 -5.28 -8.15 -16.17
N ASP A 66 -5.31 -9.10 -17.09
CA ASP A 66 -4.99 -8.88 -18.49
C ASP A 66 -5.99 -7.91 -19.14
N ASP A 67 -7.29 -8.11 -18.88
CA ASP A 67 -8.38 -7.23 -19.35
C ASP A 67 -8.27 -5.81 -18.77
N PHE A 68 -7.77 -5.68 -17.53
CA PHE A 68 -7.52 -4.37 -16.90
C PHE A 68 -6.27 -3.66 -17.46
N GLY A 69 -5.42 -4.37 -18.21
CA GLY A 69 -4.17 -3.84 -18.76
C GLY A 69 -2.94 -4.04 -17.86
N GLY A 70 -3.01 -4.97 -16.91
CA GLY A 70 -1.85 -5.45 -16.13
C GLY A 70 -1.26 -4.49 -15.11
N THR A 71 -1.78 -3.27 -14.99
CA THR A 71 -1.27 -2.25 -14.07
C THR A 71 -2.39 -1.47 -13.38
N VAL A 72 -2.16 -1.04 -12.14
CA VAL A 72 -3.04 -0.14 -11.39
C VAL A 72 -2.19 0.86 -10.61
N LEU A 73 -2.60 2.13 -10.56
CA LEU A 73 -1.79 3.21 -9.97
C LEU A 73 -0.37 3.32 -10.59
N GLY A 74 -0.21 2.93 -11.86
CA GLY A 74 1.08 2.90 -12.55
C GLY A 74 2.04 1.80 -12.05
N LYS A 75 1.53 0.79 -11.31
CA LYS A 75 2.28 -0.35 -10.79
C LYS A 75 1.78 -1.66 -11.42
N PRO A 76 2.66 -2.64 -11.68
CA PRO A 76 2.24 -3.96 -12.13
C PRO A 76 1.35 -4.65 -11.10
N ILE A 77 0.43 -5.47 -11.61
CA ILE A 77 -0.38 -6.37 -10.79
C ILE A 77 0.22 -7.78 -10.89
N SER A 78 0.30 -8.49 -9.77
CA SER A 78 0.76 -9.87 -9.70
C SER A 78 -0.22 -10.73 -8.91
N ILE A 79 -0.26 -12.03 -9.18
CA ILE A 79 -1.09 -12.98 -8.43
C ILE A 79 -0.22 -13.73 -7.42
N VAL A 80 -0.71 -13.87 -6.19
CA VAL A 80 -0.20 -14.84 -5.20
C VAL A 80 -1.28 -15.86 -4.90
N ILE A 81 -0.90 -17.13 -4.75
CA ILE A 81 -1.82 -18.26 -4.63
C ILE A 81 -1.62 -18.92 -3.27
N GLY A 82 -2.72 -19.25 -2.59
CA GLY A 82 -2.70 -19.97 -1.32
C GLY A 82 -3.70 -21.12 -1.32
N ASP A 83 -3.25 -22.31 -0.94
CA ASP A 83 -4.12 -23.47 -0.72
C ASP A 83 -4.55 -23.55 0.74
N HIS A 84 -5.81 -23.19 1.01
CA HIS A 84 -6.33 -23.24 2.38
C HIS A 84 -6.83 -24.63 2.79
N GLN A 85 -6.85 -25.63 1.89
CA GLN A 85 -7.20 -27.03 2.20
C GLN A 85 -8.55 -27.21 2.95
N LEU A 86 -9.53 -26.36 2.65
CA LEU A 86 -10.81 -26.25 3.39
C LEU A 86 -10.67 -26.12 4.93
N LYS A 87 -9.56 -25.55 5.40
CA LYS A 87 -9.23 -25.35 6.80
C LYS A 87 -9.04 -23.87 7.10
N ALA A 88 -9.89 -23.32 7.97
CA ALA A 88 -9.91 -21.90 8.26
C ALA A 88 -8.64 -21.40 8.98
N ASP A 89 -8.03 -22.24 9.81
CA ASP A 89 -6.76 -21.97 10.49
C ASP A 89 -5.60 -21.85 9.50
N ILE A 90 -5.52 -22.75 8.52
CA ILE A 90 -4.51 -22.69 7.44
C ILE A 90 -4.74 -21.45 6.57
N GLY A 91 -5.97 -21.22 6.11
CA GLY A 91 -6.30 -20.05 5.29
C GLY A 91 -6.00 -18.73 6.01
N GLY A 92 -6.38 -18.62 7.29
CA GLY A 92 -6.10 -17.46 8.11
C GLY A 92 -4.62 -17.24 8.40
N ALA A 93 -3.81 -18.32 8.50
CA ALA A 93 -2.36 -18.20 8.63
C ALA A 93 -1.69 -17.71 7.34
N ILE A 94 -2.13 -18.20 6.17
CA ILE A 94 -1.64 -17.73 4.86
C ILE A 94 -1.97 -16.25 4.68
N ALA A 95 -3.22 -15.85 4.92
CA ALA A 95 -3.64 -14.46 4.75
C ALA A 95 -2.86 -13.52 5.68
N ARG A 96 -2.65 -13.90 6.95
CA ARG A 96 -1.81 -13.11 7.87
C ARG A 96 -0.38 -12.98 7.37
N ARG A 97 0.23 -14.05 6.87
CA ARG A 97 1.57 -13.97 6.26
C ARG A 97 1.59 -12.96 5.10
N TRP A 98 0.59 -13.00 4.22
CA TRP A 98 0.51 -12.06 3.09
C TRP A 98 0.36 -10.59 3.50
N TYR A 99 -0.26 -10.31 4.65
CA TYR A 99 -0.42 -8.93 5.11
C TYR A 99 0.75 -8.45 5.98
N ASP A 100 1.31 -9.35 6.80
CA ASP A 100 2.26 -8.99 7.86
C ASP A 100 3.72 -9.18 7.43
N VAL A 101 3.99 -10.04 6.44
CA VAL A 101 5.35 -10.47 6.08
C VAL A 101 5.68 -10.24 4.61
N ASP A 102 4.79 -10.67 3.71
CA ASP A 102 5.03 -10.64 2.26
C ASP A 102 4.59 -9.31 1.62
#